data_AF-A0A2H0G4R4-F1
#
_entry.id   AF-A0A2H0G4R4-F1
#
_cell.length_a   1.000
_cell.length_b   1.000
_cell.length_c   1.000
_cell.angle_alpha   90.00
_cell.angle_beta   90.00
_cell.angle_gamma   90.00
#
_symmetry.space_group_name_H-M   'P 1'
#
loop_
_entity.id
_entity.type
_entity.pdbx_description
1 polymer ?
#
loop_
_entity_poly.entity_id
_entity_poly.type
_entity_poly.pdbx_seq_one_letter_code
_entity_poly.pdbx_strand_id
1 'polypeptide(L)'
;MPLSWNEIRSRALEFSRKWEEEGSERAEAQSFWNDFFAVFGIERKRVAVFEKQVQLARAGEKLRQGRIDAFWKGVLLIEHKSRGQDLDRAFTQATDYFDGIAERDLPRYILVSDFERFRLFDLEGGKQAEFRLADLHKHIKHFAFIAGYRTQVIEPQNPVNVKAAERMGRLHDRLKASGYEGHPLEVLLVRLLFCLFAEDTGIFQPASAFRAWLEEHTAPDGSDLGPQLAQFFQVLNTSEDKRSANLDDQLAAFPYVNGKLFEEMLPIAAFDTAMREALLDCCALDWSAISPAIFGALFQSIMDGKARRNLGAHYTSEENILKLIGPLFLDDLKAEFS
;
A
#
# COMPACT_ATOMS: atom_id res chain seq x y z
N MET A 1 11.24 -12.20 -7.30
CA MET A 1 10.72 -11.57 -8.55
C MET A 1 9.21 -11.72 -8.58
N PRO A 2 8.46 -10.68 -8.99
CA PRO A 2 7.00 -10.76 -9.09
C PRO A 2 6.60 -11.75 -10.20
N LEU A 3 5.52 -12.50 -9.98
CA LEU A 3 5.07 -13.59 -10.87
C LEU A 3 4.59 -13.04 -12.22
N SER A 4 5.02 -13.62 -13.33
CA SER A 4 4.53 -13.20 -14.64
C SER A 4 3.01 -13.37 -14.78
N TRP A 5 2.36 -12.55 -15.61
CA TRP A 5 0.92 -12.69 -15.88
C TRP A 5 0.52 -14.07 -16.44
N ASN A 6 1.41 -14.71 -17.18
CA ASN A 6 1.18 -16.07 -17.68
C ASN A 6 1.20 -17.08 -16.55
N GLU A 7 2.13 -16.94 -15.60
CA GLU A 7 2.20 -17.78 -14.42
C GLU A 7 1.00 -17.59 -13.50
N ILE A 8 0.61 -16.33 -13.22
CA ILE A 8 -0.60 -15.99 -12.44
C ILE A 8 -1.84 -16.61 -13.10
N ARG A 9 -1.96 -16.51 -14.43
CA ARG A 9 -3.09 -17.12 -15.17
C ARG A 9 -3.09 -18.65 -15.05
N SER A 10 -1.92 -19.30 -15.11
CA SER A 10 -1.80 -20.75 -14.94
C SER A 10 -2.24 -21.19 -13.55
N ARG A 11 -1.73 -20.50 -12.51
CA ARG A 11 -2.12 -20.76 -11.11
C ARG A 11 -3.62 -20.53 -10.88
N ALA A 12 -4.20 -19.52 -11.52
CA ALA A 12 -5.64 -19.27 -11.45
C ALA A 12 -6.48 -20.41 -12.06
N LEU A 13 -6.00 -21.05 -13.13
CA LEU A 13 -6.65 -22.24 -13.71
C LEU A 13 -6.59 -23.44 -12.76
N GLU A 14 -5.42 -23.68 -12.15
CA GLU A 14 -5.23 -24.75 -11.17
C GLU A 14 -6.12 -24.55 -9.94
N PHE A 15 -6.16 -23.32 -9.42
CA PHE A 15 -7.07 -22.91 -8.36
C PHE A 15 -8.53 -23.20 -8.71
N SER A 16 -8.97 -22.80 -9.90
CA SER A 16 -10.36 -22.99 -10.34
C SER A 16 -10.75 -24.47 -10.41
N ARG A 17 -9.83 -25.33 -10.87
CA ARG A 17 -10.04 -26.78 -10.92
C ARG A 17 -10.07 -27.42 -9.54
N LYS A 18 -9.17 -26.99 -8.64
CA LYS A 18 -9.09 -27.51 -7.27
C LYS A 18 -10.40 -27.30 -6.51
N TRP A 19 -11.05 -26.15 -6.72
CA TRP A 19 -12.22 -25.72 -5.96
C TRP A 19 -13.56 -25.89 -6.72
N GLU A 20 -13.58 -26.62 -7.83
CA GLU A 20 -14.76 -26.76 -8.71
C GLU A 20 -15.93 -27.48 -8.03
N GLU A 21 -15.64 -28.54 -7.27
CA GLU A 21 -16.65 -29.40 -6.63
C GLU A 21 -16.92 -29.04 -5.16
N GLU A 22 -16.15 -28.10 -4.60
CA GLU A 22 -16.22 -27.79 -3.18
C GLU A 22 -17.40 -26.86 -2.85
N GLY A 23 -17.91 -26.89 -1.62
CA GLY A 23 -19.06 -26.04 -1.29
C GLY A 23 -19.50 -25.88 0.16
N SER A 24 -18.87 -26.54 1.14
CA SER A 24 -19.41 -26.50 2.50
C SER A 24 -18.43 -26.94 3.59
N GLU A 25 -17.53 -26.05 4.01
CA GLU A 25 -17.11 -25.96 5.41
C GLU A 25 -16.38 -24.64 5.75
N ARG A 26 -16.43 -24.22 7.02
CA ARG A 26 -15.73 -23.02 7.51
C ARG A 26 -14.20 -23.18 7.41
N ALA A 27 -13.70 -24.41 7.56
CA ALA A 27 -12.30 -24.78 7.35
C ALA A 27 -11.88 -24.67 5.87
N GLU A 28 -12.83 -24.83 4.96
CA GLU A 28 -12.60 -24.76 3.52
C GLU A 28 -12.54 -23.33 3.00
N ALA A 29 -13.33 -22.41 3.56
CA ALA A 29 -13.25 -20.99 3.20
C ALA A 29 -11.86 -20.40 3.49
N GLN A 30 -11.24 -20.75 4.62
CA GLN A 30 -9.88 -20.29 4.93
C GLN A 30 -8.85 -20.85 3.94
N SER A 31 -8.96 -22.14 3.62
CA SER A 31 -8.08 -22.81 2.67
C SER A 31 -8.26 -22.26 1.25
N PHE A 32 -9.50 -21.98 0.85
CA PHE A 32 -9.85 -21.34 -0.41
C PHE A 32 -9.16 -19.99 -0.55
N TRP A 33 -9.26 -19.14 0.47
CA TRP A 33 -8.60 -17.84 0.40
C TRP A 33 -7.08 -17.92 0.48
N ASN A 34 -6.52 -18.86 1.25
CA ASN A 34 -5.08 -19.09 1.24
C ASN A 34 -4.57 -19.44 -0.17
N ASP A 35 -5.25 -20.36 -0.85
CA ASP A 35 -4.89 -20.75 -2.21
C ASP A 35 -5.12 -19.61 -3.21
N PHE A 36 -6.19 -18.82 -3.03
CA PHE A 36 -6.46 -17.65 -3.87
C PHE A 36 -5.33 -16.63 -3.79
N PHE A 37 -4.81 -16.30 -2.61
CA PHE A 37 -3.65 -15.41 -2.49
C PHE A 37 -2.36 -16.05 -3.04
N ALA A 38 -2.22 -17.38 -2.93
CA ALA A 38 -1.08 -18.10 -3.50
C ALA A 38 -1.03 -18.05 -5.04
N VAL A 39 -2.16 -17.82 -5.72
CA VAL A 39 -2.20 -17.51 -7.16
C VAL A 39 -1.31 -16.31 -7.51
N PHE A 40 -1.22 -15.33 -6.60
CA PHE A 40 -0.40 -14.13 -6.74
C PHE A 40 0.98 -14.26 -6.08
N GLY A 41 1.31 -15.44 -5.53
CA GLY A 41 2.57 -15.67 -4.83
C GLY A 41 2.63 -15.03 -3.45
N ILE A 42 1.47 -14.68 -2.88
CA ILE A 42 1.36 -14.02 -1.58
C ILE A 42 0.87 -15.04 -0.56
N GLU A 43 1.62 -15.17 0.53
CA GLU A 43 1.09 -15.85 1.71
C GLU A 43 0.09 -14.94 2.40
N ARG A 44 -1.17 -15.36 2.41
CA ARG A 44 -2.28 -14.60 2.99
C ARG A 44 -2.00 -14.10 4.41
N LYS A 45 -1.29 -14.89 5.24
CA LYS A 45 -0.96 -14.53 6.62
C LYS A 45 -0.11 -13.25 6.74
N ARG A 46 0.64 -12.91 5.68
CA ARG A 46 1.50 -11.72 5.64
C ARG A 46 0.76 -10.42 5.31
N VAL A 47 -0.46 -10.49 4.78
CA VAL A 47 -1.18 -9.31 4.26
C VAL A 47 -2.58 -9.13 4.83
N ALA A 48 -3.20 -10.20 5.34
CA ALA A 48 -4.58 -10.16 5.79
C ALA A 48 -4.76 -10.82 7.16
N VAL A 49 -5.50 -10.12 8.02
CA VAL A 49 -6.01 -10.66 9.29
C VAL A 49 -7.26 -11.47 8.99
N PHE A 50 -7.27 -12.73 9.41
CA PHE A 50 -8.45 -13.60 9.31
C PHE A 50 -9.28 -13.49 10.57
N GLU A 51 -10.58 -13.65 10.41
CA GLU A 51 -11.52 -13.73 11.54
C GLU A 51 -11.48 -12.50 12.47
N LYS A 52 -11.25 -11.32 11.91
CA LYS A 52 -11.23 -10.09 12.70
C LYS A 52 -12.61 -9.89 13.32
N GLN A 53 -12.67 -9.93 14.64
CA GLN A 53 -13.85 -9.53 15.38
C GLN A 53 -13.98 -8.01 15.27
N VAL A 54 -15.13 -7.57 14.77
CA VAL A 54 -15.45 -6.15 14.63
C VAL A 54 -16.82 -5.91 15.25
N GLN A 55 -16.97 -4.74 15.86
CA GLN A 55 -18.28 -4.29 16.31
C GLN A 55 -19.09 -3.94 15.06
N LEU A 56 -20.21 -4.62 14.86
CA LEU A 56 -21.17 -4.23 13.83
C LEU A 56 -21.93 -3.01 14.34
N ALA A 57 -22.08 -2.01 13.50
CA ALA A 57 -23.02 -0.92 13.71
C ALA A 57 -23.90 -0.78 12.47
N ARG A 58 -25.20 -0.56 12.69
CA ARG A 58 -26.10 -0.07 11.64
C ARG A 58 -26.81 1.15 12.19
N ALA A 59 -26.74 2.26 11.48
CA ALA A 59 -27.45 3.50 11.85
C ALA A 59 -27.23 3.92 13.31
N GLY A 60 -26.02 3.71 13.86
CA GLY A 60 -25.67 4.09 15.24
C GLY A 60 -26.10 3.09 16.33
N GLU A 61 -26.80 2.00 15.99
CA GLU A 61 -27.11 0.92 16.94
C GLU A 61 -26.02 -0.15 16.94
N LYS A 62 -25.50 -0.49 18.13
CA LYS A 62 -24.54 -1.60 18.32
C LYS A 62 -25.23 -2.93 18.02
N LEU A 63 -24.87 -3.57 16.92
CA LEU A 63 -25.30 -4.92 16.58
C LEU A 63 -24.35 -5.97 17.19
N ARG A 64 -24.71 -7.26 17.04
CA ARG A 64 -23.89 -8.42 17.46
C ARG A 64 -22.45 -8.32 16.92
N GLN A 65 -21.50 -9.02 17.54
CA GLN A 65 -20.16 -9.16 16.96
C GLN A 65 -20.25 -9.86 15.60
N GLY A 66 -19.71 -9.22 14.57
CA GLY A 66 -19.54 -9.83 13.25
C GLY A 66 -18.09 -10.24 13.05
N ARG A 67 -17.85 -11.10 12.07
CA ARG A 67 -16.54 -11.69 11.82
C ARG A 67 -16.22 -11.56 10.34
N ILE A 68 -15.19 -10.77 10.03
CA ILE A 68 -14.67 -10.62 8.67
C ILE A 68 -13.86 -11.87 8.34
N ASP A 69 -14.08 -12.48 7.18
CA ASP A 69 -13.31 -13.66 6.78
C ASP A 69 -11.85 -13.29 6.48
N ALA A 70 -11.61 -12.28 5.64
CA ALA A 70 -10.26 -11.72 5.48
C ALA A 70 -10.29 -10.20 5.38
N PHE A 71 -9.36 -9.54 6.07
CA PHE A 71 -9.22 -8.09 6.04
C PHE A 71 -7.77 -7.67 5.79
N TRP A 72 -7.53 -7.08 4.62
CA TRP A 72 -6.31 -6.37 4.26
C TRP A 72 -6.61 -4.87 4.33
N LYS A 73 -6.12 -4.22 5.40
CA LYS A 73 -6.37 -2.80 5.69
C LYS A 73 -6.05 -1.91 4.50
N GLY A 74 -6.95 -0.98 4.18
CA GLY A 74 -6.79 -0.03 3.07
C GLY A 74 -6.99 -0.64 1.67
N VAL A 75 -6.94 -1.98 1.54
CA VAL A 75 -6.88 -2.65 0.23
C VAL A 75 -8.13 -3.47 -0.02
N LEU A 76 -8.36 -4.53 0.76
CA LEU A 76 -9.34 -5.57 0.41
C LEU A 76 -10.06 -6.11 1.66
N LEU A 77 -11.38 -6.14 1.60
CA LEU A 77 -12.22 -6.86 2.56
C LEU A 77 -12.93 -8.02 1.85
N ILE A 78 -12.82 -9.20 2.44
CA ILE A 78 -13.42 -10.42 1.93
C ILE A 78 -14.49 -10.94 2.89
N GLU A 79 -15.67 -11.22 2.34
CA GLU A 79 -16.76 -11.94 3.03
C GLU A 79 -17.15 -13.16 2.18
N HIS A 80 -17.28 -14.32 2.82
CA HIS A 80 -17.54 -15.58 2.15
C HIS A 80 -18.85 -16.21 2.61
N LYS A 81 -19.52 -16.92 1.71
CA LYS A 81 -20.75 -17.66 1.99
C LYS A 81 -20.64 -19.10 1.50
N SER A 82 -21.49 -19.98 2.03
CA SER A 82 -21.65 -21.33 1.48
C SER A 82 -22.19 -21.26 0.05
N ARG A 83 -21.97 -22.33 -0.72
CA ARG A 83 -22.33 -22.38 -2.14
C ARG A 83 -23.81 -22.07 -2.40
N GLY A 84 -24.06 -21.21 -3.39
CA GLY A 84 -25.41 -20.83 -3.83
C GLY A 84 -26.11 -19.79 -2.93
N GLN A 85 -25.45 -19.29 -1.89
CA GLN A 85 -26.01 -18.26 -1.02
C GLN A 85 -26.01 -16.87 -1.67
N ASP A 86 -26.73 -15.95 -1.03
CA ASP A 86 -26.93 -14.58 -1.49
C ASP A 86 -25.67 -13.71 -1.25
N LEU A 87 -25.07 -13.24 -2.36
CA LEU A 87 -23.91 -12.36 -2.35
C LEU A 87 -24.26 -10.89 -2.05
N ASP A 88 -25.50 -10.45 -2.24
CA ASP A 88 -25.94 -9.10 -1.86
C ASP A 88 -25.95 -8.95 -0.33
N ARG A 89 -26.37 -10.02 0.36
CA ARG A 89 -26.26 -10.11 1.82
C ARG A 89 -24.80 -10.10 2.28
N ALA A 90 -23.92 -10.82 1.60
CA ALA A 90 -22.49 -10.82 1.91
C ALA A 90 -21.89 -9.41 1.75
N PHE A 91 -22.25 -8.71 0.67
CA PHE A 91 -21.80 -7.34 0.44
C PHE A 91 -22.30 -6.37 1.51
N THR A 92 -23.59 -6.44 1.85
CA THR A 92 -24.18 -5.59 2.92
C THR A 92 -23.46 -5.81 4.25
N GLN A 93 -23.16 -7.07 4.58
CA GLN A 93 -22.43 -7.40 5.80
C GLN A 93 -20.99 -6.85 5.77
N ALA A 94 -20.31 -6.91 4.62
CA ALA A 94 -18.99 -6.32 4.45
C ALA A 94 -18.99 -4.80 4.71
N THR A 95 -20.01 -4.09 4.24
CA THR A 95 -20.14 -2.64 4.44
C THR A 95 -20.55 -2.27 5.87
N ASP A 96 -21.31 -3.12 6.57
CA ASP A 96 -21.71 -2.88 7.98
C ASP A 96 -20.50 -2.82 8.94
N TYR A 97 -19.33 -3.27 8.51
CA TYR A 97 -18.09 -3.20 9.29
C TYR A 97 -17.41 -1.84 9.26
N PHE A 98 -17.78 -0.94 8.35
CA PHE A 98 -17.03 0.30 8.08
C PHE A 98 -17.03 1.26 9.27
N ASP A 99 -18.13 1.36 10.00
CA ASP A 99 -18.27 2.24 11.17
C ASP A 99 -17.24 1.93 12.29
N GLY A 100 -16.71 0.71 12.33
CA GLY A 100 -15.69 0.26 13.29
C GLY A 100 -14.25 0.29 12.79
N ILE A 101 -14.01 0.80 11.58
CA ILE A 101 -12.70 0.81 10.91
C ILE A 101 -12.26 2.26 10.76
N ALA A 102 -11.02 2.56 11.14
CA ALA A 102 -10.45 3.88 10.93
C ALA A 102 -10.50 4.26 9.43
N GLU A 103 -10.74 5.53 9.12
CA GLU A 103 -10.92 5.99 7.73
C GLU A 103 -9.77 5.55 6.81
N ARG A 104 -8.52 5.62 7.29
CA ARG A 104 -7.30 5.18 6.58
C ARG A 104 -7.16 3.65 6.38
N ASP A 105 -7.97 2.87 7.09
CA ASP A 105 -7.97 1.40 7.04
C ASP A 105 -9.15 0.88 6.21
N LEU A 106 -10.11 1.74 5.83
CA LEU A 106 -11.24 1.35 5.01
C LEU A 106 -10.76 0.73 3.69
N PRO A 107 -11.31 -0.42 3.28
CA PRO A 107 -10.83 -1.11 2.10
C PRO A 107 -11.28 -0.38 0.84
N ARG A 108 -10.39 -0.27 -0.16
CA ARG A 108 -10.81 0.16 -1.50
C ARG A 108 -11.68 -0.88 -2.21
N TYR A 109 -11.35 -2.16 -2.03
CA TYR A 109 -12.03 -3.27 -2.69
C TYR A 109 -12.84 -4.11 -1.70
N ILE A 110 -14.04 -4.52 -2.12
CA ILE A 110 -14.80 -5.58 -1.45
C ILE A 110 -14.87 -6.78 -2.39
N LEU A 111 -14.53 -7.96 -1.90
CA LEU A 111 -14.69 -9.21 -2.63
C LEU A 111 -15.63 -10.12 -1.85
N VAL A 112 -16.71 -10.54 -2.50
CA VAL A 112 -17.62 -11.54 -1.94
C VAL A 112 -17.63 -12.79 -2.81
N SER A 113 -17.74 -13.95 -2.19
CA SER A 113 -17.76 -15.22 -2.90
C SER A 113 -18.58 -16.29 -2.17
N ASP A 114 -19.16 -17.19 -2.94
CA ASP A 114 -19.89 -18.37 -2.48
C ASP A 114 -19.27 -19.68 -3.02
N PHE A 115 -17.94 -19.76 -3.12
CA PHE A 115 -17.17 -20.81 -3.82
C PHE A 115 -17.36 -20.84 -5.35
N GLU A 116 -18.57 -20.60 -5.85
CA GLU A 116 -18.88 -20.71 -7.28
C GLU A 116 -18.75 -19.39 -8.03
N ARG A 117 -19.07 -18.28 -7.38
CA ARG A 117 -19.04 -16.93 -7.96
C ARG A 117 -18.09 -16.05 -7.17
N PHE A 118 -17.46 -15.14 -7.89
CA PHE A 118 -16.78 -13.98 -7.32
C PHE A 118 -17.56 -12.74 -7.72
N ARG A 119 -17.71 -11.82 -6.77
CA ARG A 119 -18.13 -10.45 -7.04
C ARG A 119 -17.16 -9.49 -6.39
N LEU A 120 -16.45 -8.73 -7.22
CA LEU A 120 -15.47 -7.72 -6.81
C LEU A 120 -16.06 -6.33 -7.03
N PHE A 121 -15.94 -5.47 -6.03
CA PHE A 121 -16.33 -4.07 -6.05
C PHE A 121 -15.09 -3.19 -5.86
N ASP A 122 -14.88 -2.21 -6.73
CA ASP A 122 -13.93 -1.09 -6.56
C ASP A 122 -14.72 0.12 -6.07
N LEU A 123 -14.64 0.42 -4.77
CA LEU A 123 -15.44 1.46 -4.13
C LEU A 123 -15.02 2.88 -4.54
N GLU A 124 -13.74 3.07 -4.86
CA GLU A 124 -13.23 4.35 -5.38
C GLU A 124 -13.56 4.51 -6.86
N GLY A 125 -13.36 3.45 -7.66
CA GLY A 125 -13.59 3.48 -9.09
C GLY A 125 -15.06 3.39 -9.50
N GLY A 126 -15.95 3.04 -8.57
CA GLY A 126 -17.38 2.80 -8.84
C GLY A 126 -17.64 1.64 -9.80
N LYS A 127 -16.73 0.66 -9.87
CA LYS A 127 -16.80 -0.49 -10.79
C LYS A 127 -17.12 -1.76 -10.03
N GLN A 128 -17.81 -2.67 -10.70
CA GLN A 128 -18.03 -4.03 -10.20
C GLN A 128 -17.81 -5.06 -11.31
N ALA A 129 -17.40 -6.26 -10.92
CA ALA A 129 -17.29 -7.42 -11.79
C ALA A 129 -17.83 -8.66 -11.07
N GLU A 130 -18.66 -9.44 -11.77
CA GLU A 130 -19.16 -10.73 -11.29
C GLU A 130 -18.86 -11.80 -12.34
N PHE A 131 -18.32 -12.94 -11.91
CA PHE A 131 -17.99 -14.06 -12.78
C PHE A 131 -17.92 -15.36 -11.98
N ARG A 132 -17.99 -16.51 -12.67
CA ARG A 132 -17.85 -17.83 -12.05
C ARG A 132 -16.38 -18.15 -11.79
N LEU A 133 -16.13 -18.99 -10.78
CA LEU A 133 -14.80 -19.53 -10.45
C LEU A 133 -14.11 -20.11 -11.70
N ALA A 134 -14.83 -20.87 -12.53
CA ALA A 134 -14.30 -21.46 -13.77
C ALA A 134 -13.69 -20.42 -14.74
N ASP A 135 -14.17 -19.19 -14.71
CA ASP A 135 -13.72 -18.09 -15.56
C ASP A 135 -12.68 -17.18 -14.88
N LEU A 136 -12.24 -17.49 -13.65
CA LEU A 136 -11.30 -16.65 -12.88
C LEU A 136 -10.05 -16.29 -13.69
N HIS A 137 -9.49 -17.24 -14.42
CA HIS A 137 -8.30 -17.03 -15.27
C HIS A 137 -8.49 -15.97 -16.37
N LYS A 138 -9.72 -15.75 -16.85
CA LYS A 138 -10.08 -14.70 -17.82
C LYS A 138 -10.17 -13.33 -17.14
N HIS A 139 -10.57 -13.33 -15.87
CA HIS A 139 -10.84 -12.15 -15.05
C HIS A 139 -9.71 -11.79 -14.07
N ILE A 140 -8.61 -12.56 -14.05
CA ILE A 140 -7.55 -12.46 -13.03
C ILE A 140 -6.90 -11.08 -12.93
N LYS A 141 -6.93 -10.31 -14.03
CA LYS A 141 -6.43 -8.92 -14.08
C LYS A 141 -7.24 -7.95 -13.22
N HIS A 142 -8.49 -8.24 -12.88
CA HIS A 142 -9.24 -7.43 -11.92
C HIS A 142 -8.59 -7.42 -10.53
N PHE A 143 -7.76 -8.42 -10.23
CA PHE A 143 -7.02 -8.55 -8.98
C PHE A 143 -5.55 -8.16 -9.10
N ALA A 144 -5.17 -7.41 -10.14
CA ALA A 144 -3.80 -6.95 -10.36
C ALA A 144 -3.21 -6.22 -9.14
N PHE A 145 -4.07 -5.51 -8.38
CA PHE A 145 -3.70 -4.82 -7.16
C PHE A 145 -3.15 -5.76 -6.07
N ILE A 146 -3.54 -7.04 -6.05
CA ILE A 146 -3.02 -8.03 -5.09
C ILE A 146 -1.53 -8.28 -5.35
N ALA A 147 -1.15 -8.45 -6.62
CA ALA A 147 0.24 -8.66 -7.03
C ALA A 147 1.06 -7.36 -7.15
N GLY A 148 0.52 -6.21 -6.75
CA GLY A 148 1.19 -4.91 -6.89
C GLY A 148 1.28 -4.39 -8.33
N TYR A 149 0.61 -5.04 -9.30
CA TYR A 149 0.55 -4.55 -10.67
C TYR A 149 -0.48 -3.42 -10.76
N ARG A 150 -0.04 -2.17 -10.66
CA ARG A 150 -0.87 -1.00 -10.97
C ARG A 150 -0.30 -0.30 -12.20
N THR A 151 -1.13 -0.18 -13.24
CA THR A 151 -0.90 0.76 -14.34
C THR A 151 -1.82 1.93 -14.11
N GLN A 152 -1.29 3.03 -13.59
CA GLN A 152 -2.02 4.28 -13.50
C GLN A 152 -1.42 5.31 -14.44
N VAL A 153 -2.30 6.10 -15.04
CA VAL A 153 -1.93 7.34 -15.71
C VAL A 153 -1.66 8.35 -14.60
N ILE A 154 -0.40 8.77 -14.46
CA ILE A 154 0.00 9.76 -13.46
C ILE A 154 -0.41 11.13 -13.99
N GLU A 155 -1.41 11.74 -13.37
CA GLU A 155 -1.85 13.10 -13.70
C GLU A 155 -1.25 14.12 -12.73
N PRO A 156 -0.60 15.20 -13.21
CA PRO A 156 0.01 16.22 -12.36
C PRO A 156 -0.97 16.90 -11.39
N GLN A 157 -2.26 17.00 -11.76
CA GLN A 157 -3.30 17.66 -10.97
C GLN A 157 -4.12 16.71 -10.09
N ASN A 158 -3.68 15.45 -9.92
CA ASN A 158 -4.40 14.48 -9.12
C ASN A 158 -4.57 15.00 -7.67
N PRO A 159 -5.80 15.05 -7.11
CA PRO A 159 -6.05 15.46 -5.71
C PRO A 159 -5.24 14.68 -4.67
N VAL A 160 -4.82 13.45 -4.99
CA VAL A 160 -3.93 12.62 -4.15
C VAL A 160 -2.61 13.34 -3.88
N ASN A 161 -2.11 14.11 -4.84
CA ASN A 161 -0.89 14.90 -4.69
C ASN A 161 -1.03 15.86 -3.50
N VAL A 162 -2.03 16.74 -3.48
CA VAL A 162 -2.20 17.73 -2.40
C VAL A 162 -2.28 17.04 -1.03
N LYS A 163 -3.05 15.95 -0.92
CA LYS A 163 -3.17 15.17 0.32
C LYS A 163 -1.83 14.57 0.76
N ALA A 164 -1.02 14.08 -0.16
CA ALA A 164 0.29 13.50 0.12
C ALA A 164 1.27 14.54 0.69
N ALA A 165 1.35 15.71 0.06
CA ALA A 165 2.17 16.82 0.54
C ALA A 165 1.73 17.29 1.93
N GLU A 166 0.42 17.44 2.16
CA GLU A 166 -0.13 17.81 3.46
C GLU A 166 0.18 16.77 4.55
N ARG A 167 0.00 15.47 4.28
CA ARG A 167 0.27 14.41 5.28
C ARG A 167 1.75 14.36 5.65
N MET A 168 2.64 14.40 4.67
CA MET A 168 4.10 14.42 4.90
C MET A 168 4.56 15.71 5.59
N GLY A 169 4.00 16.86 5.20
CA GLY A 169 4.27 18.14 5.87
C GLY A 169 3.90 18.12 7.35
N ARG A 170 2.74 17.54 7.71
CA ARG A 170 2.34 17.36 9.11
C ARG A 170 3.31 16.47 9.90
N LEU A 171 3.84 15.40 9.29
CA LEU A 171 4.83 14.54 9.94
C LEU A 171 6.15 15.29 10.15
N HIS A 172 6.61 16.02 9.13
CA HIS A 172 7.79 16.89 9.22
C HIS A 172 7.66 17.90 10.37
N ASP A 173 6.56 18.65 10.43
CA ASP A 173 6.37 19.71 11.41
C ASP A 173 6.34 19.16 12.85
N ARG A 174 5.80 17.96 13.05
CA ARG A 174 5.80 17.27 14.35
C ARG A 174 7.19 16.85 14.78
N LEU A 175 7.97 16.23 13.88
CA LEU A 175 9.35 15.85 14.16
C LEU A 175 10.22 17.09 14.46
N LYS A 176 10.02 18.17 13.70
CA LYS A 176 10.69 19.44 13.97
C LYS A 176 10.33 20.01 15.34
N ALA A 177 9.04 19.97 15.71
CA ALA A 177 8.57 20.45 17.00
C ALA A 177 9.09 19.62 18.19
N SER A 178 9.45 18.34 18.00
CA SER A 178 10.13 17.54 19.03
C SER A 178 11.64 17.80 19.13
N GLY A 179 12.19 18.67 18.29
CA GLY A 179 13.60 19.01 18.25
C GLY A 179 14.43 18.18 17.27
N TYR A 180 13.80 17.35 16.43
CA TYR A 180 14.49 16.66 15.34
C TYR A 180 14.49 17.56 14.09
N GLU A 181 15.60 18.26 13.84
CA GLU A 181 15.65 19.35 12.86
C GLU A 181 16.88 19.30 11.94
N GLY A 182 16.91 20.19 10.95
CA GLY A 182 18.03 20.35 10.04
C GLY A 182 18.21 19.17 9.10
N HIS A 183 19.46 18.95 8.66
CA HIS A 183 19.78 17.91 7.67
C HIS A 183 19.24 16.50 8.02
N PRO A 184 19.34 16.00 9.27
CA PRO A 184 18.78 14.69 9.62
C PRO A 184 17.26 14.58 9.40
N LEU A 185 16.51 15.63 9.70
CA LEU A 185 15.06 15.67 9.46
C LEU A 185 14.75 15.54 7.96
N GLU A 186 15.45 16.30 7.13
CA GLU A 186 15.23 16.29 5.68
C GLU A 186 15.55 14.91 5.09
N VAL A 187 16.68 14.31 5.47
CA VAL A 187 17.06 12.98 4.99
C VAL A 187 16.08 11.91 5.48
N LEU A 188 15.62 11.97 6.74
CA LEU A 188 14.61 11.06 7.26
C LEU A 188 13.30 11.13 6.46
N LEU A 189 12.82 12.33 6.16
CA LEU A 189 11.61 12.54 5.36
C LEU A 189 11.75 11.99 3.95
N VAL A 190 12.89 12.18 3.30
CA VAL A 190 13.16 11.60 1.96
C VAL A 190 13.24 10.08 2.01
N ARG A 191 13.81 9.49 3.07
CA ARG A 191 13.84 8.02 3.27
C ARG A 191 12.44 7.45 3.44
N LEU A 192 11.61 8.09 4.27
CA LEU A 192 10.22 7.66 4.47
C LEU A 192 9.43 7.78 3.17
N LEU A 193 9.59 8.89 2.45
CA LEU A 193 8.97 9.10 1.14
C LEU A 193 9.35 8.01 0.12
N PHE A 194 10.63 7.62 0.09
CA PHE A 194 11.06 6.49 -0.72
C PHE A 194 10.35 5.20 -0.33
N CYS A 195 10.23 4.90 0.97
CA CYS A 195 9.58 3.68 1.45
C CYS A 195 8.08 3.63 1.09
N LEU A 196 7.40 4.76 1.20
CA LEU A 196 5.99 4.94 0.82
C LEU A 196 5.78 4.70 -0.68
N PHE A 197 6.67 5.25 -1.52
CA PHE A 197 6.63 4.96 -2.96
C PHE A 197 6.96 3.49 -3.26
N ALA A 198 7.97 2.94 -2.61
CA ALA A 198 8.48 1.60 -2.86
C ALA A 198 7.45 0.50 -2.57
N GLU A 199 6.60 0.66 -1.54
CA GLU A 199 5.54 -0.32 -1.24
C GLU A 199 4.39 -0.32 -2.26
N ASP A 200 4.15 0.80 -2.95
CA ASP A 200 3.06 0.94 -3.91
C ASP A 200 3.48 0.71 -5.37
N THR A 201 4.77 0.85 -5.69
CA THR A 201 5.30 0.59 -7.05
C THR A 201 5.92 -0.79 -7.22
N GLY A 202 5.81 -1.63 -6.19
CA GLY A 202 6.26 -3.02 -6.22
C GLY A 202 7.76 -3.23 -6.03
N ILE A 203 8.49 -2.21 -5.55
CA ILE A 203 9.88 -2.36 -5.10
C ILE A 203 9.90 -3.18 -3.81
N PHE A 204 9.02 -2.86 -2.85
CA PHE A 204 8.75 -3.70 -1.71
C PHE A 204 7.62 -4.68 -2.05
N GLN A 205 7.76 -5.91 -1.59
CA GLN A 205 6.81 -6.98 -1.82
C GLN A 205 6.54 -7.76 -0.53
N PRO A 206 5.29 -8.15 -0.24
CA PRO A 206 4.07 -7.83 -1.01
C PRO A 206 3.70 -6.33 -0.95
N ALA A 207 2.65 -5.92 -1.66
CA ALA A 207 2.13 -4.55 -1.55
C ALA A 207 1.84 -4.21 -0.07
N SER A 208 2.02 -2.94 0.29
CA SER A 208 1.89 -2.46 1.69
C SER A 208 2.85 -3.12 2.70
N ALA A 209 3.96 -3.73 2.27
CA ALA A 209 4.88 -4.41 3.18
C ALA A 209 5.51 -3.48 4.22
N PHE A 210 5.80 -2.22 3.87
CA PHE A 210 6.38 -1.27 4.82
C PHE A 210 5.36 -0.90 5.89
N ARG A 211 4.12 -0.59 5.49
CA ARG A 211 3.00 -0.39 6.43
C ARG A 211 2.81 -1.60 7.35
N ALA A 212 2.78 -2.81 6.81
CA ALA A 212 2.58 -4.03 7.59
C ALA A 212 3.70 -4.19 8.64
N TRP A 213 4.95 -4.01 8.24
CA TRP A 213 6.09 -4.05 9.15
C TRP A 213 5.97 -3.00 10.27
N LEU A 214 5.60 -1.75 9.95
CA LEU A 214 5.36 -0.71 10.96
C LEU A 214 4.28 -1.12 11.96
N GLU A 215 3.15 -1.67 11.50
CA GLU A 215 2.05 -2.07 12.37
C GLU A 215 2.41 -3.25 13.29
N GLU A 216 3.25 -4.18 12.82
CA GLU A 216 3.61 -5.42 13.52
C GLU A 216 4.83 -5.27 14.45
N HIS A 217 5.79 -4.42 14.08
CA HIS A 217 7.10 -4.33 14.73
C HIS A 217 7.30 -3.05 15.56
N THR A 218 6.29 -2.19 15.65
CA THR A 218 6.37 -0.94 16.44
C THR A 218 5.22 -0.81 17.42
N ALA A 219 5.54 -0.35 18.62
CA ALA A 219 4.60 -0.11 19.70
C ALA A 219 3.57 0.96 19.29
N PRO A 220 2.27 0.79 19.61
CA PRO A 220 1.23 1.77 19.29
C PRO A 220 1.49 3.17 19.87
N ASP A 221 2.25 3.27 20.96
CA ASP A 221 2.60 4.54 21.58
C ASP A 221 3.73 5.29 20.85
N GLY A 222 4.38 4.67 19.86
CA GLY A 222 5.46 5.24 19.05
C GLY A 222 6.85 5.18 19.69
N SER A 223 6.98 4.64 20.90
CA SER A 223 8.20 4.71 21.71
C SER A 223 9.43 4.04 21.08
N ASP A 224 9.22 3.00 20.27
CA ASP A 224 10.28 2.20 19.62
C ASP A 224 10.43 2.49 18.12
N LEU A 225 9.56 3.32 17.53
CA LEU A 225 9.51 3.53 16.08
C LEU A 225 10.83 4.09 15.52
N GLY A 226 11.46 5.02 16.22
CA GLY A 226 12.75 5.60 15.82
C GLY A 226 13.86 4.56 15.68
N PRO A 227 14.20 3.82 16.77
CA PRO A 227 15.17 2.73 16.72
C PRO A 227 14.84 1.67 15.66
N GLN A 228 13.57 1.30 15.52
CA GLN A 228 13.14 0.32 14.51
C GLN A 228 13.39 0.83 13.09
N LEU A 229 13.06 2.09 12.79
CA LEU A 229 13.34 2.70 11.49
C LEU A 229 14.84 2.77 11.20
N ALA A 230 15.67 3.03 12.22
CA ALA A 230 17.12 3.04 12.05
C ALA A 230 17.65 1.65 11.63
N GLN A 231 17.16 0.58 12.26
CA GLN A 231 17.48 -0.80 11.86
C GLN A 231 16.97 -1.09 10.45
N PHE A 232 15.72 -0.71 10.15
CA PHE A 232 15.11 -0.90 8.83
C PHE A 232 15.94 -0.25 7.72
N PHE A 233 16.36 1.01 7.90
CA PHE A 233 17.21 1.71 6.93
C PHE A 233 18.60 1.09 6.79
N GLN A 234 19.17 0.55 7.88
CA GLN A 234 20.41 -0.21 7.79
C GLN A 234 20.24 -1.48 6.94
N VAL A 235 19.11 -2.19 7.06
CA VAL A 235 18.81 -3.38 6.23
C VAL A 235 18.71 -3.00 4.75
N LEU A 236 18.04 -1.89 4.43
CA LEU A 236 17.96 -1.37 3.05
C LEU A 236 19.33 -0.97 2.48
N ASN A 237 20.31 -0.65 3.34
CA ASN A 237 21.69 -0.35 2.98
C ASN A 237 22.66 -1.55 3.11
N THR A 238 22.17 -2.73 3.47
CA THR A 238 23.01 -3.93 3.61
C THR A 238 22.66 -4.93 2.51
N SER A 239 23.66 -5.29 1.69
CA SER A 239 23.49 -6.29 0.64
C SER A 239 23.05 -7.64 1.24
N GLU A 240 22.19 -8.36 0.52
CA GLU A 240 21.52 -9.57 1.03
C GLU A 240 22.50 -10.63 1.55
N ASP A 241 23.64 -10.80 0.89
CA ASP A 241 24.73 -11.72 1.25
C ASP A 241 25.49 -11.35 2.53
N LYS A 242 25.36 -10.10 2.99
CA LYS A 242 26.03 -9.57 4.19
C LYS A 242 25.10 -9.44 5.39
N ARG A 243 23.82 -9.77 5.23
CA ARG A 243 22.86 -9.72 6.34
C ARG A 243 23.13 -10.85 7.32
N SER A 244 22.81 -10.61 8.59
CA SER A 244 22.88 -11.64 9.63
C SER A 244 21.93 -12.79 9.29
N ALA A 245 22.39 -14.03 9.47
CA ALA A 245 21.55 -15.23 9.32
C ALA A 245 20.40 -15.30 10.34
N ASN A 246 20.47 -14.51 11.42
CA ASN A 246 19.44 -14.41 12.45
C ASN A 246 18.58 -13.15 12.31
N LEU A 247 18.70 -12.41 11.18
CA LEU A 247 17.81 -11.28 10.92
C LEU A 247 16.37 -11.80 10.78
N ASP A 248 15.42 -11.04 11.30
CA ASP A 248 14.00 -11.33 11.14
C ASP A 248 13.64 -11.52 9.65
N ASP A 249 12.82 -12.53 9.35
CA ASP A 249 12.49 -12.93 7.97
C ASP A 249 11.73 -11.83 7.21
N GLN A 250 10.89 -11.04 7.89
CA GLN A 250 10.17 -9.93 7.25
C GLN A 250 11.12 -8.79 6.91
N LEU A 251 12.05 -8.46 7.81
CA LEU A 251 13.13 -7.51 7.51
C LEU A 251 14.04 -8.02 6.38
N ALA A 252 14.41 -9.30 6.40
CA ALA A 252 15.26 -9.91 5.39
C ALA A 252 14.63 -9.91 4.00
N ALA A 253 13.29 -9.89 3.91
CA ALA A 253 12.56 -9.85 2.65
C ALA A 253 12.63 -8.48 1.92
N PHE A 254 13.00 -7.39 2.60
CA PHE A 254 13.17 -6.10 1.93
C PHE A 254 14.43 -6.08 1.07
N PRO A 255 14.37 -5.57 -0.18
CA PRO A 255 15.52 -5.61 -1.08
C PRO A 255 16.66 -4.73 -0.58
N TYR A 256 17.87 -5.04 -1.02
CA TYR A 256 18.96 -4.08 -0.98
C TYR A 256 18.69 -2.98 -2.00
N VAL A 257 18.51 -1.73 -1.55
CA VAL A 257 18.23 -0.60 -2.44
C VAL A 257 19.52 0.00 -3.00
N ASN A 258 20.58 0.00 -2.18
CA ASN A 258 21.88 0.62 -2.44
C ASN A 258 21.86 1.95 -3.20
N GLY A 259 22.04 3.03 -2.45
CA GLY A 259 22.36 4.33 -2.99
C GLY A 259 22.76 5.27 -1.87
N LYS A 260 23.23 6.46 -2.23
CA LYS A 260 23.60 7.50 -1.25
C LYS A 260 22.48 7.84 -0.25
N LEU A 261 21.23 7.54 -0.59
CA LEU A 261 20.08 7.83 0.27
C LEU A 261 20.14 7.15 1.65
N PHE A 262 20.61 5.90 1.73
CA PHE A 262 20.63 5.12 2.98
C PHE A 262 22.04 4.96 3.58
N GLU A 263 23.07 5.57 2.98
CA GLU A 263 24.46 5.44 3.44
C GLU A 263 24.75 6.17 4.75
N GLU A 264 24.11 7.33 4.94
CA GLU A 264 24.32 8.18 6.11
C GLU A 264 23.65 7.62 7.37
N MET A 265 24.40 7.50 8.45
CA MET A 265 23.85 7.18 9.77
C MET A 265 23.25 8.44 10.39
N LEU A 266 21.92 8.44 10.57
CA LEU A 266 21.21 9.57 11.18
C LEU A 266 21.09 9.37 12.70
N PRO A 267 21.04 10.46 13.49
CA PRO A 267 20.55 10.41 14.86
C PRO A 267 19.16 9.77 14.92
N ILE A 268 18.88 8.99 15.95
CA ILE A 268 17.58 8.34 16.12
C ILE A 268 16.53 9.39 16.50
N ALA A 269 15.48 9.50 15.69
CA ALA A 269 14.33 10.36 15.99
C ALA A 269 13.44 9.73 17.07
N ALA A 270 12.96 10.52 18.02
CA ALA A 270 11.97 10.08 19.00
C ALA A 270 10.56 10.36 18.47
N PHE A 271 9.71 9.33 18.48
CA PHE A 271 8.32 9.42 18.02
C PHE A 271 7.37 9.32 19.22
N ASP A 272 6.20 9.96 19.08
CA ASP A 272 5.05 9.74 19.94
C ASP A 272 3.93 9.03 19.17
N THR A 273 2.80 8.79 19.86
CA THR A 273 1.62 8.15 19.28
C THR A 273 1.13 8.92 18.05
N ALA A 274 1.07 10.24 18.11
CA ALA A 274 0.52 11.05 17.03
C ALA A 274 1.44 11.07 15.80
N MET A 275 2.75 11.02 15.99
CA MET A 275 3.71 10.92 14.89
C MET A 275 3.67 9.53 14.23
N ARG A 276 3.56 8.45 15.02
CA ARG A 276 3.37 7.10 14.48
C ARG A 276 2.09 7.02 13.64
N GLU A 277 0.99 7.54 14.16
CA GLU A 277 -0.29 7.59 13.46
C GLU A 277 -0.21 8.42 12.17
N ALA A 278 0.50 9.56 12.19
CA ALA A 278 0.72 10.36 11.00
C ALA A 278 1.52 9.63 9.91
N LEU A 279 2.51 8.80 10.29
CA LEU A 279 3.25 7.97 9.34
C LEU A 279 2.36 6.86 8.75
N LEU A 280 1.55 6.18 9.58
CA LEU A 280 0.59 5.19 9.10
C LEU A 280 -0.48 5.81 8.18
N ASP A 281 -0.91 7.03 8.47
CA ASP A 281 -1.78 7.79 7.56
C ASP A 281 -1.08 8.09 6.23
N CYS A 282 0.24 8.31 6.20
CA CYS A 282 0.98 8.45 4.93
C CYS A 282 0.96 7.13 4.14
N CYS A 283 1.18 5.99 4.78
CA CYS A 283 1.11 4.64 4.17
C CYS A 283 -0.26 4.27 3.60
N ALA A 284 -1.33 4.98 3.97
CA ALA A 284 -2.68 4.72 3.47
C ALA A 284 -2.99 5.43 2.14
N LEU A 285 -2.11 6.31 1.65
CA LEU A 285 -2.26 6.92 0.33
C LEU A 285 -1.69 5.99 -0.75
N ASP A 286 -2.21 6.10 -1.98
CA ASP A 286 -1.64 5.42 -3.15
C ASP A 286 -0.51 6.28 -3.75
N TRP A 287 0.73 5.95 -3.43
CA TRP A 287 1.92 6.66 -3.89
C TRP A 287 2.32 6.32 -5.34
N SER A 288 1.73 5.27 -5.94
CA SER A 288 1.96 4.96 -7.36
C SER A 288 1.30 5.99 -8.30
N ALA A 289 0.28 6.68 -7.80
CA ALA A 289 -0.47 7.72 -8.51
C ALA A 289 0.20 9.11 -8.47
N ILE A 290 1.25 9.24 -7.65
CA ILE A 290 1.80 10.54 -7.28
C ILE A 290 2.75 11.05 -8.36
N SER A 291 2.47 12.27 -8.83
CA SER A 291 3.31 12.93 -9.82
C SER A 291 4.64 13.37 -9.21
N PRO A 292 5.75 13.34 -9.96
CA PRO A 292 7.01 13.95 -9.54
C PRO A 292 6.87 15.43 -9.13
N ALA A 293 5.83 16.13 -9.58
CA ALA A 293 5.52 17.48 -9.13
C ALA A 293 5.31 17.60 -7.61
N ILE A 294 4.91 16.52 -6.94
CA ILE A 294 4.75 16.49 -5.49
C ILE A 294 6.04 16.68 -4.74
N PHE A 295 7.16 16.15 -5.24
CA PHE A 295 8.45 16.33 -4.60
C PHE A 295 8.76 17.82 -4.47
N GLY A 296 8.54 18.58 -5.55
CA GLY A 296 8.69 20.03 -5.54
C GLY A 296 7.81 20.72 -4.51
N ALA A 297 6.52 20.40 -4.50
CA ALA A 297 5.57 20.98 -3.54
C ALA A 297 5.91 20.63 -2.07
N LEU A 298 6.30 19.38 -1.80
CA LEU A 298 6.70 18.92 -0.48
C LEU A 298 7.96 19.64 0.02
N PHE A 299 9.02 19.69 -0.80
CA PHE A 299 10.24 20.43 -0.44
C PHE A 299 9.94 21.91 -0.23
N GLN A 300 9.06 22.50 -1.05
CA GLN A 300 8.60 23.88 -0.87
C GLN A 300 7.78 24.12 0.39
N SER A 301 7.00 23.13 0.86
CA SER A 301 6.15 23.27 2.04
C SER A 301 6.92 23.13 3.34
N ILE A 302 8.00 22.33 3.36
CA ILE A 302 8.81 22.09 4.56
C ILE A 302 9.91 23.15 4.77
N MET A 303 10.31 23.85 3.71
CA MET A 303 11.25 24.98 3.80
C MET A 303 10.62 26.20 4.47
N ASP A 304 11.40 26.86 5.34
CA ASP A 304 11.03 28.15 5.91
C ASP A 304 10.75 29.20 4.82
N GLY A 305 9.72 30.03 5.03
CA GLY A 305 9.26 31.00 4.02
C GLY A 305 10.32 32.03 3.59
N LYS A 306 11.23 32.43 4.49
CA LYS A 306 12.36 33.31 4.14
C LYS A 306 13.45 32.54 3.39
N ALA A 307 13.78 31.33 3.83
CA ALA A 307 14.75 30.48 3.15
C ALA A 307 14.32 30.16 1.72
N ARG A 308 13.04 29.81 1.52
CA ARG A 308 12.44 29.53 0.21
C ARG A 308 12.57 30.71 -0.76
N ARG A 309 12.28 31.92 -0.29
CA ARG A 309 12.38 33.15 -1.11
C ARG A 309 13.83 33.50 -1.44
N ASN A 310 14.74 33.34 -0.47
CA ASN A 310 16.15 33.68 -0.66
C ASN A 310 16.88 32.69 -1.58
N LEU A 311 16.55 31.39 -1.52
CA LEU A 311 17.15 30.35 -2.36
C LEU A 311 16.51 30.27 -3.76
N GLY A 312 15.42 31.02 -4.00
CA GLY A 312 14.66 30.90 -5.25
C GLY A 312 14.12 29.49 -5.47
N ALA A 313 13.85 28.76 -4.38
CA ALA A 313 13.53 27.34 -4.40
C ALA A 313 12.05 27.14 -4.80
N HIS A 314 11.77 27.50 -6.06
CA HIS A 314 10.50 27.34 -6.72
C HIS A 314 10.54 26.12 -7.62
N TYR A 315 9.64 25.18 -7.38
CA TYR A 315 9.48 24.03 -8.25
C TYR A 315 9.06 24.50 -9.66
N THR A 316 9.75 24.00 -10.68
CA THR A 316 9.38 24.20 -12.09
C THR A 316 8.40 23.12 -12.49
N SER A 317 7.16 23.51 -12.81
CA SER A 317 6.13 22.58 -13.27
C SER A 317 6.57 21.75 -14.49
N GLU A 318 6.13 20.50 -14.57
CA GLU A 318 6.36 19.61 -15.71
C GLU A 318 6.05 20.27 -17.06
N GLU A 319 4.95 21.02 -17.17
CA GLU A 319 4.61 21.78 -18.39
C GLU A 319 5.73 22.73 -18.83
N ASN A 320 6.31 23.46 -17.87
CA ASN A 320 7.40 24.39 -18.14
C ASN A 320 8.72 23.65 -18.41
N ILE A 321 8.93 22.48 -17.79
CA ILE A 321 10.07 21.61 -18.14
C ILE A 321 9.93 21.16 -19.60
N LEU A 322 8.76 20.66 -20.01
CA LEU A 322 8.48 20.20 -21.37
C LEU A 322 8.60 21.31 -22.41
N LYS A 323 8.15 22.54 -22.10
CA LYS A 323 8.37 23.72 -22.96
C LYS A 323 9.84 24.02 -23.21
N LEU A 324 10.71 23.68 -22.26
CA LEU A 324 12.16 23.87 -22.38
C LEU A 324 12.83 22.68 -23.08
N ILE A 325 12.60 21.45 -22.61
CA ILE A 325 13.31 20.27 -23.12
C ILE A 325 12.80 19.80 -24.49
N GLY A 326 11.52 20.07 -24.82
CA GLY A 326 10.89 19.80 -26.11
C GLY A 326 11.74 20.27 -27.28
N PRO A 327 11.82 21.60 -27.50
CA PRO A 327 12.61 22.16 -28.59
C PRO A 327 14.13 22.04 -28.37
N LEU A 328 14.61 21.82 -27.14
CA LEU A 328 16.04 21.72 -26.86
C LEU A 328 16.65 20.42 -27.36
N PHE A 329 15.94 19.29 -27.25
CA PHE A 329 16.41 17.99 -27.72
C PHE A 329 15.31 16.92 -27.86
N LEU A 330 14.23 17.01 -27.09
CA LEU A 330 13.26 15.91 -26.98
C LEU A 330 12.45 15.71 -28.27
N ASP A 331 12.14 16.79 -28.99
CA ASP A 331 11.38 16.73 -30.23
C ASP A 331 12.21 16.09 -31.37
N ASP A 332 13.51 16.42 -31.44
CA ASP A 332 14.44 15.80 -32.41
C ASP A 332 14.60 14.30 -32.15
N LEU A 333 14.76 13.90 -30.88
CA LEU A 333 14.82 12.48 -30.51
C LEU A 333 13.52 11.75 -30.85
N LYS A 334 12.35 12.37 -30.62
CA LYS A 334 11.08 11.76 -31.02
C LYS A 334 11.00 11.56 -32.53
N ALA A 335 11.48 12.51 -33.32
CA ALA A 335 11.50 12.40 -34.78
C ALA A 335 12.48 11.34 -35.29
N GLU A 336 13.62 11.15 -34.61
CA GLU A 336 14.63 10.13 -34.99
C GLU A 336 14.15 8.69 -34.72
N PHE A 337 13.36 8.48 -33.66
CA PHE A 337 12.91 7.16 -33.20
C PHE A 337 11.40 6.90 -33.39
N SER A 338 10.72 7.72 -34.20
CA SER A 338 9.34 7.45 -34.67
C SER A 338 9.34 6.81 -36.05
#